data_AF-A0A7C6PT55-F1
#
_entry.id   AF-A0A7C6PT55-F1
#
_cell.length_a   1.000
_cell.length_b   1.000
_cell.length_c   1.000
_cell.angle_alpha   90.00
_cell.angle_beta   90.00
_cell.angle_gamma   90.00
#
_symmetry.space_group_name_H-M   'P 1'
#
loop_
_entity.id
_entity.type
_entity.pdbx_description
1 polymer ?
#
loop_
_entity_poly.entity_id
_entity_poly.type
_entity_poly.pdbx_seq_one_letter_code
_entity_poly.pdbx_strand_id
1 'polypeptide(L)'
;MSWTAIRRRLQRWWPGPSPPQRKELPSSGTPLRPRPAPAPPPSGPAGSDQQLLPLLKLLREKLGNSEDVLTREIRLGQQRLGLIFIDGLVDRDSIQNRIIQPLERGPGSTGLPANQEQGPLSPPFSARQVYERLIAIADVRVSADPAEMIQAILEGATVMASDSWPEAVIASTEGWEKRDISEPDIEAVVRGPREGFTENLRTNTALLRRRLRTPKLTFARMRIGTVSNTNITIAWIRGLVNVEVLKEVHQRLARIEMEAVFESGYLEEWLEDHPWSPFPQILHTERPDRVAGALLEGHVAILVDNTPMVLIVPATITVLLQSSADYYDRSWISVPVRAIRLLGLLVTLLVPAIYVALTSFQVELIPTPLMLSIAAQREQVPYPAVIEALIMGVVLQILIEAGVRLPRPVGSAITIVGAIAIGQAAVSAGLVSAAMVIAGSLTALASFAIPDYSLGATVRWLALAMLLPAATLGITGILLAGIALLIHLVSLRSFGVPYLAPTAPIYWGGQEDVIWRAPWWKHAKRPPYQVKQDVRRVGRGRRSSTWSPPQHPPARSSLRLELEQQRQPRQPGRQPPAEPGGSGEDHEPAR
;
A
#
# COMPACT_ATOMS: atom_id res chain seq x y z
N MET A 1 -53.27 -13.75 7.73
CA MET A 1 -52.42 -13.51 8.93
C MET A 1 -51.68 -12.20 8.72
N SER A 2 -51.95 -11.15 9.51
CA SER A 2 -51.35 -9.83 9.28
C SER A 2 -49.86 -9.84 9.64
N TRP A 3 -49.05 -9.08 8.89
CA TRP A 3 -47.62 -8.89 9.13
C TRP A 3 -47.29 -8.47 10.57
N THR A 4 -48.22 -7.79 11.23
CA THR A 4 -48.14 -7.40 12.64
C THR A 4 -48.18 -8.58 13.62
N ALA A 5 -48.88 -9.67 13.28
CA ALA A 5 -48.94 -10.87 14.11
C ALA A 5 -47.65 -11.70 14.04
N ILE A 6 -47.01 -11.75 12.86
CA ILE A 6 -45.72 -12.42 12.65
C ILE A 6 -44.61 -11.65 13.38
N ARG A 7 -44.61 -10.32 13.31
CA ARG A 7 -43.65 -9.47 14.03
C ARG A 7 -43.74 -9.63 15.55
N ARG A 8 -44.95 -9.76 16.12
CA ARG A 8 -45.14 -10.01 17.57
C ARG A 8 -44.66 -11.39 18.02
N ARG A 9 -44.74 -12.41 17.15
CA ARG A 9 -44.20 -13.75 17.46
C ARG A 9 -42.68 -13.79 17.38
N LEU A 10 -42.07 -13.09 16.42
CA LEU A 10 -40.61 -12.99 16.29
C LEU A 10 -39.97 -12.19 17.45
N GLN A 11 -40.63 -11.15 17.96
CA GLN A 11 -40.15 -10.40 19.14
C GLN A 11 -40.14 -11.21 20.44
N ARG A 12 -40.87 -12.33 20.54
CA ARG A 12 -40.78 -13.23 21.69
C ARG A 12 -39.53 -14.11 21.68
N TRP A 13 -38.95 -14.36 20.50
CA TRP A 13 -37.76 -15.22 20.34
C TRP A 13 -36.48 -14.42 20.13
N TRP A 14 -36.59 -13.14 19.75
CA TRP A 14 -35.46 -12.24 19.55
C TRP A 14 -35.73 -10.88 20.22
N PRO A 15 -35.53 -10.76 21.55
CA PRO A 15 -35.55 -9.46 22.19
C PRO A 15 -34.36 -8.66 21.66
N GLY A 16 -34.62 -7.61 20.89
CA GLY A 16 -33.59 -6.64 20.51
C GLY A 16 -32.91 -6.04 21.76
N PRO A 17 -31.72 -5.44 21.62
CA PRO A 17 -31.00 -4.87 22.76
C PRO A 17 -31.91 -3.87 23.48
N SER A 18 -32.18 -4.13 24.75
CA SER A 18 -32.90 -3.22 25.63
C SER A 18 -32.18 -1.87 25.69
N PRO A 19 -32.88 -0.73 25.62
CA PRO A 19 -32.27 0.56 25.89
C PRO A 19 -31.66 0.52 27.30
N PRO A 20 -30.47 1.12 27.52
CA PRO A 20 -29.77 0.98 28.79
C PRO A 20 -30.63 1.49 29.94
N GLN A 21 -31.02 0.58 30.84
CA GLN A 21 -31.59 0.93 32.13
C GLN A 21 -30.52 1.69 32.91
N ARG A 22 -30.81 2.93 33.30
CA ARG A 22 -30.03 3.65 34.31
C ARG A 22 -30.09 2.85 35.62
N LYS A 23 -29.05 2.07 35.90
CA LYS A 23 -28.74 1.64 37.26
C LYS A 23 -28.17 2.86 37.99
N GLU A 24 -28.91 3.38 38.96
CA GLU A 24 -28.35 4.27 39.97
C GLU A 24 -27.32 3.46 40.76
N LEU A 25 -26.04 3.84 40.65
CA LEU A 25 -24.97 3.29 41.48
C LEU A 25 -24.99 3.99 42.86
N PRO A 26 -24.69 3.26 43.95
CA PRO A 26 -24.63 3.82 45.28
C PRO A 26 -23.52 4.89 45.38
N SER A 27 -23.88 6.01 46.00
CA SER A 27 -23.04 7.19 46.20
C SER A 27 -21.95 6.95 47.24
N SER A 28 -20.80 6.43 46.83
CA SER A 28 -19.58 6.52 47.63
C SER A 28 -18.34 6.45 46.73
N GLY A 29 -17.86 7.61 46.32
CA GLY A 29 -16.64 7.76 45.53
C GLY A 29 -16.50 9.21 45.07
N THR A 30 -15.47 9.88 45.58
CA THR A 30 -15.07 11.27 45.29
C THR A 30 -15.22 11.60 43.80
N PRO A 31 -15.89 12.70 43.40
CA PRO A 31 -16.09 12.98 41.98
C PRO A 31 -14.75 13.34 41.32
N LEU A 32 -14.26 12.45 40.46
CA LEU A 32 -13.22 12.76 39.49
C LEU A 32 -13.73 13.89 38.61
N ARG A 33 -13.01 15.03 38.59
CA ARG A 33 -13.34 16.18 37.74
C ARG A 33 -13.45 15.73 36.27
N PRO A 34 -14.51 16.13 35.53
CA PRO A 34 -14.52 15.92 34.09
C PRO A 34 -13.34 16.68 33.47
N ARG A 35 -12.47 15.99 32.72
CA ARG A 35 -11.44 16.64 31.90
C ARG A 35 -12.14 17.50 30.84
N PRO A 36 -11.63 18.71 30.55
CA PRO A 36 -12.14 19.52 29.45
C PRO A 36 -12.08 18.72 28.14
N ALA A 37 -13.03 18.99 27.24
CA ALA A 37 -13.12 18.36 25.93
C ALA A 37 -11.75 18.26 25.24
N PRO A 38 -11.46 17.19 24.48
CA PRO A 38 -10.18 17.03 23.81
C PRO A 38 -9.91 18.26 22.96
N ALA A 39 -8.78 18.91 23.24
CA ALA A 39 -8.28 20.00 22.44
C ALA A 39 -8.16 19.51 20.97
N PRO A 40 -8.38 20.39 19.97
CA PRO A 40 -8.05 20.06 18.59
C PRO A 40 -6.62 19.50 18.51
N PRO A 41 -6.33 18.59 17.56
CA PRO A 41 -5.05 17.90 17.50
C PRO A 41 -3.92 18.92 17.62
N PRO A 42 -2.85 18.65 18.39
CA PRO A 42 -1.74 19.57 18.48
C PRO A 42 -1.21 19.79 17.06
N SER A 43 -1.46 20.98 16.53
CA SER A 43 -0.70 21.52 15.42
C SER A 43 0.77 21.31 15.79
N GLY A 44 1.51 20.56 14.97
CA GLY A 44 2.96 20.44 15.09
C GLY A 44 3.59 21.82 15.30
N PRO A 45 4.79 21.87 15.92
CA PRO A 45 5.26 22.98 16.76
C PRO A 45 4.64 24.33 16.37
N ALA A 46 3.56 24.70 17.06
CA ALA A 46 2.75 25.90 16.82
C ALA A 46 3.45 27.20 17.23
N GLY A 47 4.78 27.25 17.13
CA GLY A 47 5.62 28.38 17.50
C GLY A 47 6.24 29.13 16.33
N SER A 48 6.08 28.70 15.07
CA SER A 48 6.82 29.27 13.93
C SER A 48 6.00 29.80 12.74
N ASP A 49 4.70 29.52 12.64
CA ASP A 49 3.93 29.89 11.44
C ASP A 49 3.68 31.41 11.29
N GLN A 50 3.81 32.19 12.37
CA GLN A 50 3.71 33.66 12.30
C GLN A 50 5.01 34.37 11.88
N GLN A 51 6.13 33.64 11.74
CA GLN A 51 7.43 34.21 11.35
C GLN A 51 7.98 33.70 10.02
N LEU A 52 7.27 32.77 9.35
CA LEU A 52 7.71 32.25 8.06
C LEU A 52 7.61 33.30 6.95
N LEU A 53 8.64 33.35 6.11
CA LEU A 53 8.68 34.18 4.90
C LEU A 53 7.43 33.89 4.02
N PRO A 54 6.81 34.90 3.40
CA PRO A 54 5.56 34.73 2.64
C PRO A 54 5.62 33.62 1.57
N LEU A 55 6.73 33.52 0.85
CA LEU A 55 6.95 32.50 -0.17
C LEU A 55 6.98 31.09 0.42
N LEU A 56 7.65 30.89 1.57
CA LEU A 56 7.72 29.58 2.22
C LEU A 56 6.37 29.16 2.78
N LYS A 57 5.59 30.10 3.29
CA LYS A 57 4.22 29.85 3.72
C LYS A 57 3.36 29.37 2.55
N LEU A 58 3.44 30.03 1.39
CA LEU A 58 2.74 29.61 0.17
C LEU A 58 3.14 28.20 -0.27
N LEU A 59 4.45 27.88 -0.27
CA LEU A 59 4.94 26.56 -0.65
C LEU A 59 4.46 25.47 0.32
N ARG A 60 4.51 25.74 1.63
CA ARG A 60 4.05 24.82 2.67
C ARG A 60 2.54 24.55 2.59
N GLU A 61 1.74 25.58 2.36
CA GLU A 61 0.29 25.46 2.14
C GLU A 61 -0.01 24.63 0.89
N LYS A 62 0.70 24.86 -0.22
CA LYS A 62 0.54 24.08 -1.45
C LYS A 62 0.94 22.61 -1.28
N LEU A 63 1.94 22.32 -0.43
CA LEU A 63 2.32 20.96 -0.04
C LEU A 63 1.37 20.35 1.01
N GLY A 64 0.44 21.14 1.55
CA GLY A 64 -0.66 20.68 2.40
C GLY A 64 -0.41 20.71 3.88
N ASN A 65 0.58 21.48 4.34
CA ASN A 65 1.00 21.47 5.74
C ASN A 65 1.32 20.06 6.25
N SER A 66 1.87 19.23 5.36
CA SER A 66 2.24 17.85 5.63
C SER A 66 3.38 17.79 6.65
N GLU A 67 3.34 16.82 7.57
CA GLU A 67 4.30 16.73 8.70
C GLU A 67 5.74 16.52 8.26
N ASP A 68 5.95 15.86 7.12
CA ASP A 68 7.26 15.59 6.53
C ASP A 68 7.90 16.82 5.86
N VAL A 69 7.16 17.91 5.68
CA VAL A 69 7.68 19.16 5.11
C VAL A 69 8.25 20.03 6.23
N LEU A 70 9.57 20.18 6.25
CA LEU A 70 10.27 20.97 7.25
C LEU A 70 10.64 22.34 6.69
N THR A 71 10.49 23.35 7.53
CA THR A 71 10.96 24.71 7.29
C THR A 71 11.96 25.10 8.36
N ARG A 72 13.12 25.65 7.97
CA ARG A 72 14.13 26.18 8.89
C ARG A 72 14.45 27.63 8.53
N GLU A 73 14.77 28.46 9.50
CA GLU A 73 15.24 29.82 9.28
C GLU A 73 16.69 29.94 9.73
N ILE A 74 17.52 30.57 8.90
CA ILE A 74 18.90 30.93 9.21
C ILE A 74 19.06 32.45 9.04
N ARG A 75 19.93 33.05 9.85
CA ARG A 75 20.25 34.48 9.75
C ARG A 75 21.62 34.67 9.12
N LEU A 76 21.67 35.42 8.04
CA LEU A 76 22.91 35.81 7.36
C LEU A 76 23.12 37.32 7.55
N GLY A 77 23.91 37.68 8.55
CA GLY A 77 24.00 39.07 9.00
C GLY A 77 22.65 39.57 9.54
N GLN A 78 22.06 40.58 8.88
CA GLN A 78 20.71 41.07 9.21
C GLN A 78 19.60 40.45 8.37
N GLN A 79 19.93 39.61 7.38
CA GLN A 79 18.92 38.98 6.53
C GLN A 79 18.41 37.67 7.11
N ARG A 80 17.12 37.41 6.89
CA ARG A 80 16.46 36.14 7.17
C ARG A 80 16.40 35.31 5.90
N LEU A 81 17.00 34.13 5.92
CA LEU A 81 16.89 33.14 4.86
C LEU A 81 16.14 31.95 5.42
N GLY A 82 15.07 31.53 4.76
CA GLY A 82 14.34 30.33 5.13
C GLY A 82 14.60 29.21 4.13
N LEU A 83 14.73 27.99 4.64
CA LEU A 83 14.88 26.75 3.91
C LEU A 83 13.59 25.95 4.01
N ILE A 84 13.18 25.29 2.93
CA ILE A 84 12.09 24.31 2.91
C ILE A 84 12.55 23.05 2.17
N PHE A 85 12.26 21.89 2.77
CA PHE A 85 12.61 20.59 2.23
C PHE A 85 11.70 19.49 2.81
N ILE A 86 11.68 18.32 2.18
CA ILE A 86 10.97 17.15 2.70
C ILE A 86 11.96 16.25 3.44
N ASP A 87 11.68 16.02 4.72
CA ASP A 87 12.47 15.12 5.55
C ASP A 87 12.40 13.68 5.01
N GLY A 88 13.56 13.02 4.95
CA GLY A 88 13.70 11.66 4.39
C GLY A 88 13.93 11.59 2.87
N LEU A 89 13.71 12.66 2.11
CA LEU A 89 14.16 12.75 0.70
C LEU A 89 15.53 13.43 0.55
N VAL A 90 15.89 14.24 1.55
CA VAL A 90 17.14 15.02 1.57
C VAL A 90 18.19 14.39 2.48
N ASP A 91 19.45 14.51 2.10
CA ASP A 91 20.57 14.21 2.99
C ASP A 91 20.78 15.39 3.95
N ARG A 92 20.55 15.12 5.24
CA ARG A 92 20.70 16.12 6.30
C ARG A 92 22.15 16.61 6.43
N ASP A 93 23.14 15.76 6.16
CA ASP A 93 24.54 16.14 6.20
C ASP A 93 24.89 17.09 5.06
N SER A 94 24.32 16.87 3.86
CA SER A 94 24.43 17.81 2.75
C SER A 94 23.81 19.17 3.09
N ILE A 95 22.64 19.22 3.72
CA ILE A 95 22.05 20.49 4.16
C ILE A 95 22.96 21.18 5.18
N GLN A 96 23.45 20.46 6.20
CA GLN A 96 24.27 21.07 7.25
C GLN A 96 25.65 21.53 6.73
N ASN A 97 26.36 20.66 6.01
CA ASN A 97 27.77 20.88 5.65
C ASN A 97 27.94 21.60 4.31
N ARG A 98 26.98 21.48 3.38
CA ARG A 98 27.06 22.07 2.04
C ARG A 98 26.15 23.28 1.84
N ILE A 99 25.12 23.45 2.67
CA ILE A 99 24.27 24.65 2.64
C ILE A 99 24.52 25.55 3.85
N ILE A 100 24.27 25.07 5.07
CA ILE A 100 24.28 25.93 6.25
C ILE A 100 25.70 26.44 6.57
N GLN A 101 26.69 25.54 6.69
CA GLN A 101 28.07 25.93 7.04
C GLN A 101 28.71 26.91 6.03
N PRO A 102 28.62 26.72 4.70
CA PRO A 102 29.20 27.67 3.74
C PRO A 102 28.49 29.03 3.73
N LEU A 103 27.23 29.09 4.13
CA LEU A 103 26.51 30.36 4.24
C LEU A 103 26.89 31.11 5.53
N GLU A 104 27.09 30.40 6.64
CA GLU A 104 27.55 30.97 7.93
C GLU A 104 29.01 31.42 7.92
N ARG A 105 29.90 30.63 7.28
CA ARG A 105 31.29 31.00 7.05
C ARG A 105 31.34 32.08 5.96
N GLY A 106 31.19 33.34 6.38
CA GLY A 106 31.24 34.51 5.48
C GLY A 106 32.52 34.61 4.65
N PRO A 107 32.67 35.66 3.82
CA PRO A 107 33.71 35.79 2.79
C PRO A 107 35.17 35.93 3.32
N GLY A 108 35.42 35.67 4.60
CA GLY A 108 36.73 35.81 5.24
C GLY A 108 37.60 34.54 5.30
N SER A 109 37.12 33.36 4.85
CA SER A 109 37.88 32.10 5.00
C SER A 109 38.46 31.51 3.72
N THR A 110 38.18 32.06 2.55
CA THR A 110 38.82 31.67 1.29
C THR A 110 39.79 32.76 0.84
N GLY A 111 40.98 32.79 1.44
CA GLY A 111 42.26 33.24 0.84
C GLY A 111 42.37 34.58 0.11
N LEU A 112 41.34 35.42 0.07
CA LEU A 112 41.38 36.75 -0.53
C LEU A 112 41.71 37.77 0.56
N PRO A 113 42.68 38.66 0.35
CA PRO A 113 43.14 39.57 1.38
C PRO A 113 41.99 40.46 1.86
N ALA A 114 41.74 40.40 3.16
CA ALA A 114 40.83 41.25 3.89
C ALA A 114 41.32 42.70 3.82
N ASN A 115 40.86 43.44 2.82
CA ASN A 115 40.97 44.90 2.76
C ASN A 115 39.78 45.44 1.97
N GLN A 116 38.65 45.64 2.66
CA GLN A 116 37.88 46.89 2.60
C GLN A 116 36.60 46.79 3.46
N GLU A 117 36.61 47.61 4.52
CA GLU A 117 35.48 48.34 5.09
C GLU A 117 34.28 47.54 5.63
N GLN A 118 34.39 47.22 6.93
CA GLN A 118 33.25 47.06 7.82
C GLN A 118 32.59 48.43 8.06
N GLY A 119 31.70 48.84 7.14
CA GLY A 119 30.65 49.84 7.43
C GLY A 119 29.40 49.17 8.03
N PRO A 120 28.49 49.91 8.69
CA PRO A 120 27.36 49.32 9.45
C PRO A 120 26.27 48.64 8.62
N LEU A 121 26.35 48.60 7.29
CA LEU A 121 25.34 48.03 6.40
C LEU A 121 26.04 47.34 5.22
N SER A 122 26.50 46.09 5.42
CA SER A 122 26.75 45.22 4.26
C SER A 122 25.42 45.05 3.51
N PRO A 123 25.38 45.23 2.18
CA PRO A 123 24.14 45.07 1.43
C PRO A 123 23.59 43.65 1.63
N PRO A 124 22.25 43.49 1.62
CA PRO A 124 21.64 42.18 1.62
C PRO A 124 22.28 41.29 0.54
N PHE A 125 22.69 40.07 0.90
CA PHE A 125 23.15 39.08 -0.07
C PHE A 125 22.13 38.99 -1.21
N SER A 126 22.60 38.91 -2.46
CA SER A 126 21.79 38.69 -3.67
C SER A 126 21.68 37.20 -4.02
N ALA A 127 20.62 36.77 -4.76
CA ALA A 127 20.34 35.35 -4.97
C ALA A 127 21.53 34.65 -5.63
N ARG A 128 22.21 35.42 -6.48
CA ARG A 128 23.45 35.10 -7.15
C ARG A 128 24.64 34.90 -6.20
N GLN A 129 24.78 35.71 -5.15
CA GLN A 129 25.85 35.53 -4.16
C GLN A 129 25.66 34.28 -3.31
N VAL A 130 24.41 33.92 -3.00
CA VAL A 130 24.12 32.63 -2.34
C VAL A 130 24.34 31.46 -3.30
N TYR A 131 23.94 31.58 -4.56
CA TYR A 131 24.27 30.61 -5.60
C TYR A 131 25.78 30.37 -5.71
N GLU A 132 26.59 31.44 -5.81
CA GLU A 132 28.05 31.36 -5.95
C GLU A 132 28.72 30.68 -4.75
N ARG A 133 28.18 30.85 -3.53
CA ARG A 133 28.68 30.17 -2.33
C ARG A 133 28.32 28.69 -2.27
N LEU A 134 27.24 28.31 -2.96
CA LEU A 134 26.74 26.94 -3.00
C LEU A 134 27.23 26.18 -4.23
N ILE A 135 28.16 26.74 -5.01
CA ILE A 135 28.69 26.11 -6.23
C ILE A 135 29.34 24.74 -6.00
N ALA A 136 29.72 24.43 -4.75
CA ALA A 136 30.21 23.11 -4.35
C ALA A 136 29.12 22.02 -4.38
N ILE A 137 27.84 22.41 -4.48
CA ILE A 137 26.71 21.52 -4.72
C ILE A 137 26.57 21.32 -6.24
N ALA A 138 26.44 20.06 -6.67
CA ALA A 138 26.50 19.69 -8.08
C ALA A 138 25.41 20.33 -8.96
N ASP A 139 24.23 20.58 -8.40
CA ASP A 139 23.11 21.22 -9.10
C ASP A 139 22.48 22.28 -8.19
N VAL A 140 22.70 23.54 -8.56
CA VAL A 140 22.06 24.71 -7.96
C VAL A 140 21.43 25.51 -9.10
N ARG A 141 20.22 26.01 -8.89
CA ARG A 141 19.52 26.88 -9.83
C ARG A 141 18.71 27.93 -9.10
N VAL A 142 18.38 29.00 -9.80
CA VAL A 142 17.54 30.09 -9.28
C VAL A 142 16.24 30.07 -10.07
N SER A 143 15.11 30.10 -9.37
CA SER A 143 13.79 30.13 -10.01
C SER A 143 12.87 31.11 -9.29
N ALA A 144 11.99 31.75 -10.05
CA ALA A 144 10.89 32.55 -9.53
C ALA A 144 9.54 31.80 -9.57
N ASP A 145 9.47 30.64 -10.24
CA ASP A 145 8.22 29.89 -10.41
C ASP A 145 7.94 28.96 -9.22
N PRO A 146 6.85 29.17 -8.46
CA PRO A 146 6.49 28.29 -7.36
C PRO A 146 6.21 26.84 -7.80
N ALA A 147 5.82 26.60 -9.05
CA ALA A 147 5.59 25.24 -9.55
C ALA A 147 6.91 24.47 -9.69
N GLU A 148 7.94 25.11 -10.24
CA GLU A 148 9.30 24.54 -10.31
C GLU A 148 9.86 24.27 -8.91
N MET A 149 9.68 25.21 -7.97
CA MET A 149 10.11 25.02 -6.58
C MET A 149 9.43 23.81 -5.93
N ILE A 150 8.12 23.64 -6.10
CA ILE A 150 7.37 22.49 -5.56
C ILE A 150 7.89 21.18 -6.16
N GLN A 151 8.11 21.16 -7.48
CA GLN A 151 8.63 19.97 -8.14
C GLN A 151 10.02 19.62 -7.61
N ALA A 152 10.91 20.60 -7.47
CA ALA A 152 12.25 20.38 -6.93
C ALA A 152 12.21 19.86 -5.48
N ILE A 153 11.33 20.39 -4.63
CA ILE A 153 11.13 19.89 -3.25
C ILE A 153 10.68 18.42 -3.26
N LEU A 154 9.77 18.05 -4.16
CA LEU A 154 9.30 16.67 -4.32
C LEU A 154 10.35 15.72 -4.91
N GLU A 155 11.36 16.27 -5.59
CA GLU A 155 12.52 15.54 -6.11
C GLU A 155 13.60 15.33 -5.03
N GLY A 156 13.54 16.05 -3.90
CA GLY A 156 14.53 15.99 -2.82
C GLY A 156 15.53 17.14 -2.82
N ALA A 157 15.20 18.26 -3.46
CA ALA A 157 15.96 19.49 -3.35
C ALA A 157 15.57 20.30 -2.11
N THR A 158 16.51 21.11 -1.64
CA THR A 158 16.27 22.14 -0.63
C THR A 158 16.06 23.48 -1.32
N VAL A 159 14.94 24.14 -1.02
CA VAL A 159 14.62 25.48 -1.57
C VAL A 159 14.87 26.54 -0.51
N MET A 160 15.59 27.59 -0.89
CA MET A 160 15.96 28.72 -0.04
C MET A 160 15.30 30.00 -0.54
N ALA A 161 14.62 30.70 0.36
CA ALA A 161 13.96 31.97 0.10
C ALA A 161 14.40 33.04 1.11
N SER A 162 14.38 34.32 0.71
CA SER A 162 14.68 35.48 1.55
C SER A 162 13.63 36.56 1.31
N ASP A 163 13.39 37.44 2.28
CA ASP A 163 12.57 38.64 2.08
C ASP A 163 13.26 39.68 1.18
N SER A 164 14.59 39.58 1.03
CA SER A 164 15.38 40.56 0.29
C SER A 164 15.32 40.41 -1.23
N TRP A 165 14.78 39.30 -1.74
CA TRP A 165 14.71 39.03 -3.17
C TRP A 165 13.42 38.25 -3.53
N PRO A 166 12.93 38.36 -4.78
CA PRO A 166 11.73 37.65 -5.20
C PRO A 166 11.98 36.19 -5.63
N GLU A 167 13.23 35.83 -5.93
CA GLU A 167 13.62 34.52 -6.45
C GLU A 167 14.03 33.55 -5.33
N ALA A 168 13.88 32.24 -5.55
CA ALA A 168 14.37 31.22 -4.64
C ALA A 168 15.57 30.48 -5.24
N VAL A 169 16.52 30.14 -4.38
CA VAL A 169 17.67 29.30 -4.75
C VAL A 169 17.31 27.85 -4.45
N ILE A 170 17.37 27.00 -5.45
CA ILE A 170 17.11 25.56 -5.37
C ILE A 170 18.47 24.86 -5.37
N ALA A 171 18.76 24.09 -4.33
CA ALA A 171 19.97 23.29 -4.24
C ALA A 171 19.60 21.80 -4.17
N SER A 172 20.14 20.99 -5.08
CA SER A 172 19.94 19.54 -5.03
C SER A 172 20.66 18.96 -3.81
N THR A 173 19.87 18.42 -2.89
CA THR A 173 20.31 17.79 -1.64
C THR A 173 19.78 16.37 -1.55
N GLU A 174 19.52 15.75 -2.70
CA GLU A 174 18.93 14.43 -2.78
C GLU A 174 19.81 13.43 -2.03
N GLY A 175 19.20 12.71 -1.10
CA GLY A 175 19.95 11.80 -0.26
C GLY A 175 19.02 11.07 0.67
N TRP A 176 18.46 9.99 0.14
CA TRP A 176 17.61 9.09 0.89
C TRP A 176 18.46 8.12 1.71
N GLU A 177 17.94 7.76 2.88
CA GLU A 177 18.58 6.84 3.81
C GLU A 177 18.82 5.48 3.11
N LYS A 178 20.08 5.10 2.95
CA LYS A 178 20.52 3.86 2.27
C LYS A 178 20.57 2.68 3.23
N ARG A 179 19.57 2.48 4.09
CA ARG A 179 19.44 1.18 4.76
C ARG A 179 18.97 0.18 3.71
N ASP A 180 19.47 -1.05 3.77
CA ASP A 180 19.08 -2.10 2.83
C ASP A 180 17.57 -2.32 2.93
N ILE A 181 16.82 -1.80 1.95
CA ILE A 181 15.39 -2.07 1.83
C ILE A 181 15.28 -3.54 1.42
N SER A 182 14.79 -4.38 2.32
CA SER A 182 14.63 -5.81 2.10
C SER A 182 13.39 -6.11 1.25
N GLU A 183 13.37 -7.33 0.69
CA GLU A 183 12.20 -7.82 -0.01
C GLU A 183 11.05 -8.10 0.98
N PRO A 184 9.79 -7.77 0.63
CA PRO A 184 8.61 -8.17 1.39
C PRO A 184 8.61 -9.69 1.69
N ASP A 185 8.49 -10.05 2.96
CA ASP A 185 8.54 -11.45 3.41
C ASP A 185 7.19 -12.18 3.24
N ILE A 186 6.09 -11.45 3.33
CA ILE A 186 4.71 -11.95 3.25
C ILE A 186 4.19 -11.89 1.80
N GLU A 187 4.51 -10.84 1.05
CA GLU A 187 3.98 -10.52 -0.28
C GLU A 187 5.05 -10.55 -1.39
N ALA A 188 5.80 -11.66 -1.47
CA ALA A 188 6.78 -11.88 -2.54
C ALA A 188 6.11 -11.93 -3.93
N VAL A 189 6.72 -11.30 -4.93
CA VAL A 189 6.21 -11.31 -6.32
C VAL A 189 7.27 -11.69 -7.34
N VAL A 190 6.81 -12.40 -8.38
CA VAL A 190 7.65 -12.76 -9.54
C VAL A 190 8.02 -11.51 -10.34
N ARG A 191 7.10 -10.56 -10.46
CA ARG A 191 7.25 -9.31 -11.22
C ARG A 191 6.69 -8.14 -10.41
N GLY A 192 7.47 -7.07 -10.29
CA GLY A 192 7.07 -5.85 -9.57
C GLY A 192 8.20 -5.30 -8.70
N PRO A 193 7.95 -4.19 -7.99
CA PRO A 193 8.87 -3.69 -6.98
C PRO A 193 9.08 -4.73 -5.88
N ARG A 194 10.34 -4.85 -5.43
CA ARG A 194 10.76 -5.68 -4.29
C ARG A 194 11.07 -4.87 -3.05
N GLU A 195 10.78 -3.58 -3.03
CA GLU A 195 11.02 -2.76 -1.85
C GLU A 195 9.85 -2.97 -0.87
N GLY A 196 10.13 -3.43 0.34
CA GLY A 196 9.19 -3.46 1.46
C GLY A 196 9.25 -2.19 2.31
N PHE A 197 8.23 -1.96 3.12
CA PHE A 197 8.32 -1.04 4.25
C PHE A 197 9.26 -1.58 5.33
N THR A 198 9.71 -0.69 6.19
CA THR A 198 10.62 -0.98 7.31
C THR A 198 9.98 -0.56 8.62
N GLU A 199 10.63 -0.80 9.76
CA GLU A 199 10.15 -0.37 11.07
C GLU A 199 10.24 1.16 11.26
N ASN A 200 10.97 1.88 10.40
CA ASN A 200 11.15 3.32 10.51
C ASN A 200 10.06 4.09 9.75
N LEU A 201 9.25 4.85 10.50
CA LEU A 201 8.14 5.63 9.96
C LEU A 201 8.57 6.68 8.92
N ARG A 202 9.71 7.34 9.12
CA ARG A 202 10.20 8.39 8.20
C ARG A 202 10.67 7.77 6.88
N THR A 203 11.42 6.67 6.94
CA THR A 203 11.81 5.90 5.75
C THR A 203 10.57 5.47 4.96
N ASN A 204 9.52 4.99 5.63
CA ASN A 204 8.27 4.58 5.00
C ASN A 204 7.54 5.76 4.32
N THR A 205 7.48 6.94 4.94
CA THR A 205 6.92 8.15 4.29
C THR A 205 7.73 8.59 3.07
N ALA A 206 9.06 8.46 3.11
CA ALA A 206 9.94 8.75 1.98
C ALA A 206 9.72 7.77 0.80
N LEU A 207 9.52 6.48 1.08
CA LEU A 207 9.17 5.47 0.05
C LEU A 207 7.87 5.87 -0.68
N LEU A 208 6.86 6.35 0.05
CA LEU A 208 5.61 6.83 -0.55
C LEU A 208 5.83 8.11 -1.38
N ARG A 209 6.59 9.08 -0.87
CA ARG A 209 6.92 10.32 -1.61
C ARG A 209 7.70 10.07 -2.91
N ARG A 210 8.62 9.10 -2.90
CA ARG A 210 9.40 8.71 -4.09
C ARG A 210 8.49 8.16 -5.19
N ARG A 211 7.48 7.37 -4.82
CA ARG A 211 6.50 6.81 -5.76
C ARG A 211 5.45 7.83 -6.20
N LEU A 212 5.01 8.70 -5.29
CA LEU A 212 3.97 9.70 -5.48
C LEU A 212 4.52 11.12 -5.32
N ARG A 213 5.21 11.60 -6.36
CA ARG A 213 5.74 12.98 -6.44
C ARG A 213 4.62 14.00 -6.72
N THR A 214 3.68 14.13 -5.78
CA THR A 214 2.56 15.07 -5.88
C THR A 214 2.45 15.92 -4.62
N PRO A 215 2.19 17.24 -4.74
CA PRO A 215 2.01 18.12 -3.58
C PRO A 215 0.69 17.84 -2.84
N LYS A 216 -0.20 17.03 -3.42
CA LYS A 216 -1.48 16.64 -2.83
C LYS A 216 -1.35 15.52 -1.81
N LEU A 217 -0.24 14.76 -1.82
CA LEU A 217 0.03 13.73 -0.81
C LEU A 217 0.33 14.42 0.52
N THR A 218 -0.45 14.07 1.55
CA THR A 218 -0.41 14.69 2.87
C THR A 218 -0.22 13.62 3.92
N PHE A 219 0.59 13.95 4.92
CA PHE A 219 0.82 13.14 6.10
C PHE A 219 0.42 13.94 7.34
N ALA A 220 -0.40 13.33 8.20
CA ALA A 220 -0.71 13.85 9.53
C ALA A 220 -0.20 12.89 10.59
N ARG A 221 0.57 13.41 11.54
CA ARG A 221 1.12 12.63 12.65
C ARG A 221 0.25 12.75 13.88
N MET A 222 0.12 11.66 14.60
CA MET A 222 -0.50 11.56 15.91
C MET A 222 0.31 10.62 16.81
N ARG A 223 0.03 10.66 18.12
CA ARG A 223 0.65 9.77 19.10
C ARG A 223 -0.45 9.01 19.84
N ILE A 224 -0.28 7.70 19.97
CA ILE A 224 -1.19 6.80 20.68
C ILE A 224 -0.36 5.93 21.63
N GLY A 225 -0.93 5.56 22.77
CA GLY A 225 -0.24 4.83 23.83
C GLY A 225 0.10 5.75 25.01
N THR A 226 -0.47 5.51 26.19
CA THR A 226 -0.19 6.32 27.37
C THR A 226 1.24 6.17 27.88
N VAL A 227 1.84 4.99 27.68
CA VAL A 227 3.22 4.67 28.06
C VAL A 227 4.12 4.70 26.83
N SER A 228 3.79 3.94 25.77
CA SER A 228 4.68 3.84 24.59
C SER A 228 4.79 5.14 23.79
N ASN A 229 3.76 6.01 23.83
CA ASN A 229 3.69 7.24 23.04
C ASN A 229 4.08 7.03 21.56
N THR A 230 3.61 5.91 20.97
CA THR A 230 3.97 5.46 19.63
C THR A 230 3.48 6.46 18.59
N ASN A 231 4.34 6.79 17.62
CA ASN A 231 3.97 7.68 16.53
C ASN A 231 3.17 6.94 15.46
N ILE A 232 2.13 7.59 14.97
CA ILE A 232 1.31 7.07 13.87
C ILE A 232 1.15 8.18 12.84
N THR A 233 1.31 7.83 11.57
CA THR A 233 1.16 8.74 10.45
C THR A 233 0.00 8.30 9.56
N ILE A 234 -0.97 9.19 9.39
CA ILE A 234 -2.07 9.02 8.44
C ILE A 234 -1.66 9.66 7.12
N ALA A 235 -1.74 8.91 6.02
CA ALA A 235 -1.43 9.33 4.67
C ALA A 235 -2.67 9.35 3.78
N TRP A 236 -2.86 10.41 3.00
CA TRP A 236 -3.94 10.53 2.00
C TRP A 236 -3.59 11.50 0.88
N ILE A 237 -4.34 11.45 -0.23
CA ILE A 237 -4.22 12.43 -1.33
C ILE A 237 -5.41 13.41 -1.27
N ARG A 238 -5.10 14.71 -1.11
CA ARG A 238 -6.10 15.79 -1.13
C ARG A 238 -6.83 15.84 -2.47
N GLY A 239 -8.16 15.92 -2.40
CA GLY A 239 -9.04 15.94 -3.57
C GLY A 239 -9.37 14.56 -4.15
N LEU A 240 -8.75 13.49 -3.66
CA LEU A 240 -9.12 12.11 -4.01
C LEU A 240 -9.85 11.39 -2.88
N VAL A 241 -9.36 11.53 -1.65
CA VAL A 241 -9.91 10.84 -0.48
C VAL A 241 -11.37 11.24 -0.22
N ASN A 242 -12.19 10.27 0.22
CA ASN A 242 -13.49 10.58 0.80
C ASN A 242 -13.29 11.22 2.18
N VAL A 243 -13.68 12.50 2.31
CA VAL A 243 -13.52 13.29 3.53
C VAL A 243 -14.26 12.68 4.73
N GLU A 244 -15.37 11.98 4.51
CA GLU A 244 -16.12 11.29 5.58
C GLU A 244 -15.28 10.16 6.18
N VAL A 245 -14.65 9.33 5.34
CA VAL A 245 -13.74 8.25 5.75
C VAL A 245 -12.55 8.83 6.51
N LEU A 246 -11.92 9.89 5.98
CA LEU A 246 -10.77 10.52 6.63
C LEU A 246 -11.12 11.05 8.03
N LYS A 247 -12.31 11.66 8.19
CA LYS A 247 -12.80 12.13 9.50
C LYS A 247 -13.03 10.96 10.45
N GLU A 248 -13.63 9.88 9.98
CA GLU A 248 -13.88 8.68 10.78
C GLU A 248 -12.56 8.07 11.29
N VAL A 249 -11.55 7.95 10.41
CA VAL A 249 -10.21 7.47 10.79
C VAL A 249 -9.60 8.33 11.91
N HIS A 250 -9.62 9.66 11.75
CA HIS A 250 -9.10 10.56 12.79
C HIS A 250 -9.87 10.43 14.11
N GLN A 251 -11.20 10.33 14.04
CA GLN A 251 -12.03 10.20 15.24
C GLN A 251 -11.82 8.89 15.97
N ARG A 252 -11.68 7.76 15.25
CA ARG A 252 -11.43 6.46 15.88
C ARG A 252 -10.06 6.41 16.51
N LEU A 253 -9.02 6.80 15.78
CA LEU A 253 -7.65 6.84 16.31
C LEU A 253 -7.54 7.74 17.55
N ALA A 254 -8.21 8.89 17.56
CA ALA A 254 -8.20 9.80 18.71
C ALA A 254 -8.92 9.25 19.96
N ARG A 255 -9.79 8.23 19.82
CA ARG A 255 -10.52 7.59 20.92
C ARG A 255 -9.78 6.38 21.50
N ILE A 256 -8.70 5.93 20.88
CA ILE A 256 -7.96 4.76 21.34
C ILE A 256 -7.21 5.12 22.62
N GLU A 257 -7.62 4.49 23.72
CA GLU A 257 -6.95 4.57 25.02
C GLU A 257 -6.33 3.21 25.34
N MET A 258 -5.04 3.08 25.08
CA MET A 258 -4.26 1.88 25.38
C MET A 258 -2.89 2.26 25.93
N GLU A 259 -2.25 1.33 26.62
CA GLU A 259 -0.97 1.59 27.28
C GLU A 259 0.19 1.68 26.29
N ALA A 260 0.26 0.73 25.37
CA ALA A 260 1.33 0.63 24.39
C ALA A 260 0.84 0.09 23.05
N VAL A 261 1.39 0.62 21.95
CA VAL A 261 1.19 0.11 20.58
C VAL A 261 2.52 -0.44 20.08
N PHE A 262 2.62 -1.75 19.89
CA PHE A 262 3.82 -2.42 19.37
C PHE A 262 3.69 -2.85 17.90
N GLU A 263 2.46 -3.11 17.46
CA GLU A 263 2.19 -3.66 16.13
C GLU A 263 0.89 -3.02 15.58
N SER A 264 0.76 -2.97 14.24
CA SER A 264 -0.37 -2.32 13.56
C SER A 264 -1.71 -3.00 13.81
N GLY A 265 -1.74 -4.32 13.98
CA GLY A 265 -2.90 -5.13 14.35
C GLY A 265 -3.52 -4.75 15.69
N TYR A 266 -2.74 -4.13 16.60
CA TYR A 266 -3.31 -3.57 17.83
C TYR A 266 -4.27 -2.43 17.51
N LEU A 267 -3.97 -1.62 16.50
CA LEU A 267 -4.89 -0.58 16.05
C LEU A 267 -6.02 -1.17 15.20
N GLU A 268 -5.74 -2.22 14.42
CA GLU A 268 -6.73 -2.89 13.58
C GLU A 268 -7.98 -3.27 14.38
N GLU A 269 -7.82 -3.96 15.52
CA GLU A 269 -8.94 -4.38 16.38
C GLU A 269 -9.82 -3.21 16.87
N TRP A 270 -9.22 -2.05 17.16
CA TRP A 270 -9.94 -0.85 17.59
C TRP A 270 -10.58 -0.08 16.44
N LEU A 271 -10.10 -0.30 15.22
CA LEU A 271 -10.52 0.42 14.03
C LEU A 271 -11.64 -0.29 13.27
N GLU A 272 -11.82 -1.59 13.44
CA GLU A 272 -12.86 -2.36 12.74
C GLU A 272 -14.30 -1.92 13.09
N ASP A 273 -15.21 -1.97 12.11
CA ASP A 273 -16.64 -1.69 12.33
C ASP A 273 -17.33 -2.84 13.08
N HIS A 274 -16.93 -4.07 12.77
CA HIS A 274 -17.52 -5.30 13.29
C HIS A 274 -16.44 -6.27 13.79
N PRO A 275 -15.90 -6.09 15.01
CA PRO A 275 -14.79 -6.92 15.54
C PRO A 275 -15.08 -8.42 15.65
N TRP A 276 -16.37 -8.79 15.67
CA TRP A 276 -16.82 -10.19 15.75
C TRP A 276 -17.04 -10.82 14.38
N SER A 277 -16.92 -10.04 13.31
CA SER A 277 -16.98 -10.58 11.95
C SER A 277 -15.67 -11.32 11.68
N PRO A 278 -15.71 -12.55 11.15
CA PRO A 278 -14.50 -13.25 10.79
C PRO A 278 -13.81 -12.63 9.56
N PHE A 279 -14.51 -11.77 8.80
CA PHE A 279 -13.97 -11.12 7.61
C PHE A 279 -13.12 -9.89 7.96
N PRO A 280 -11.88 -9.80 7.43
CA PRO A 280 -11.02 -8.65 7.67
C PRO A 280 -11.63 -7.38 7.05
N GLN A 281 -11.68 -6.30 7.83
CA GLN A 281 -12.25 -5.02 7.38
C GLN A 281 -11.20 -3.97 7.04
N ILE A 282 -9.93 -4.31 7.26
CA ILE A 282 -8.75 -3.50 7.00
C ILE A 282 -7.78 -4.36 6.20
N LEU A 283 -7.09 -3.74 5.23
CA LEU A 283 -6.03 -4.41 4.49
C LEU A 283 -4.70 -3.98 5.09
N HIS A 284 -3.92 -4.91 5.64
CA HIS A 284 -2.52 -4.66 5.99
C HIS A 284 -1.59 -5.10 4.86
N THR A 285 -0.51 -4.35 4.64
CA THR A 285 0.48 -4.65 3.61
C THR A 285 1.85 -4.10 4.00
N GLU A 286 2.88 -4.82 3.60
CA GLU A 286 4.29 -4.38 3.69
C GLU A 286 4.75 -3.67 2.41
N ARG A 287 3.88 -3.54 1.40
CA ARG A 287 4.24 -3.10 0.06
C ARG A 287 3.95 -1.62 -0.18
N PRO A 288 4.96 -0.76 -0.37
CA PRO A 288 4.76 0.67 -0.63
C PRO A 288 4.06 0.95 -1.96
N ASP A 289 4.24 0.09 -2.97
CA ASP A 289 3.54 0.17 -4.25
C ASP A 289 2.05 -0.13 -4.12
N ARG A 290 1.66 -1.10 -3.28
CA ARG A 290 0.26 -1.41 -2.99
C ARG A 290 -0.42 -0.25 -2.28
N VAL A 291 0.24 0.35 -1.28
CA VAL A 291 -0.24 1.56 -0.59
C VAL A 291 -0.34 2.74 -1.56
N ALA A 292 0.67 3.00 -2.39
CA ALA A 292 0.63 4.09 -3.36
C ALA A 292 -0.53 3.93 -4.36
N GLY A 293 -0.79 2.70 -4.82
CA GLY A 293 -1.97 2.37 -5.63
C GLY A 293 -3.28 2.68 -4.90
N ALA A 294 -3.42 2.21 -3.65
CA ALA A 294 -4.62 2.45 -2.85
C ALA A 294 -4.88 3.95 -2.61
N LEU A 295 -3.84 4.74 -2.33
CA LEU A 295 -3.92 6.19 -2.16
C LEU A 295 -4.42 6.89 -3.44
N LEU A 296 -3.99 6.44 -4.62
CA LEU A 296 -4.48 6.94 -5.92
C LEU A 296 -5.93 6.57 -6.21
N GLU A 297 -6.44 5.54 -5.53
CA GLU A 297 -7.84 5.13 -5.54
C GLU A 297 -8.68 5.84 -4.47
N GLY A 298 -8.10 6.70 -3.65
CA GLY A 298 -8.81 7.47 -2.63
C GLY A 298 -8.95 6.75 -1.28
N HIS A 299 -8.15 5.73 -1.03
CA HIS A 299 -8.02 5.14 0.30
C HIS A 299 -7.17 6.02 1.22
N VAL A 300 -7.24 5.73 2.53
CA VAL A 300 -6.39 6.29 3.57
C VAL A 300 -5.43 5.21 4.03
N ALA A 301 -4.16 5.55 4.21
CA ALA A 301 -3.17 4.63 4.78
C ALA A 301 -2.76 5.09 6.18
N ILE A 302 -2.56 4.15 7.09
CA ILE A 302 -2.17 4.40 8.48
C ILE A 302 -0.86 3.63 8.69
N LEU A 303 0.21 4.39 8.92
CA LEU A 303 1.55 3.87 9.15
C LEU A 303 1.84 3.97 10.65
N VAL A 304 2.36 2.90 11.25
CA VAL A 304 2.68 2.83 12.67
C VAL A 304 4.20 2.71 12.82
N ASP A 305 4.78 3.45 13.77
CA ASP A 305 6.20 3.36 14.09
C ASP A 305 6.54 1.97 14.67
N ASN A 306 7.74 1.47 14.37
CA ASN A 306 8.25 0.15 14.79
C ASN A 306 7.63 -1.09 14.11
N THR A 307 6.89 -0.92 13.01
CA THR A 307 6.38 -2.06 12.22
C THR A 307 6.44 -1.78 10.71
N PRO A 308 6.82 -2.79 9.88
CA PRO A 308 6.75 -2.67 8.43
C PRO A 308 5.32 -2.80 7.87
N MET A 309 4.32 -3.07 8.71
CA MET A 309 2.93 -3.23 8.26
C MET A 309 2.19 -1.89 8.21
N VAL A 310 1.60 -1.59 7.05
CA VAL A 310 0.77 -0.41 6.83
C VAL A 310 -0.68 -0.82 6.63
N LEU A 311 -1.58 -0.18 7.36
CA LEU A 311 -3.02 -0.42 7.26
C LEU A 311 -3.64 0.48 6.17
N ILE A 312 -4.47 -0.09 5.31
CA ILE A 312 -5.22 0.60 4.26
C ILE A 312 -6.71 0.49 4.59
N VAL A 313 -7.38 1.64 4.62
CA VAL A 313 -8.81 1.75 4.91
C VAL A 313 -9.53 2.66 3.92
N PRO A 314 -10.79 2.38 3.58
CA PRO A 314 -11.57 1.18 3.88
C PRO A 314 -11.14 -0.03 3.05
N ALA A 315 -11.32 -1.25 3.54
CA ALA A 315 -11.10 -2.45 2.75
C ALA A 315 -12.42 -3.02 2.23
N THR A 316 -12.41 -3.48 0.98
CA THR A 316 -13.50 -4.26 0.38
C THR A 316 -13.00 -5.65 0.02
N ILE A 317 -13.91 -6.62 -0.15
CA ILE A 317 -13.54 -7.97 -0.55
C ILE A 317 -12.75 -8.00 -1.87
N THR A 318 -13.05 -7.06 -2.79
CA THR A 318 -12.36 -6.99 -4.07
C THR A 318 -10.93 -6.53 -3.92
N VAL A 319 -10.66 -5.61 -2.99
CA VAL A 319 -9.30 -5.17 -2.67
C VAL A 319 -8.48 -6.31 -2.07
N LEU A 320 -9.10 -7.12 -1.19
CA LEU A 320 -8.45 -8.28 -0.57
C LEU A 320 -8.18 -9.43 -1.57
N LEU A 321 -9.02 -9.61 -2.59
CA LEU A 321 -8.83 -10.62 -3.63
C LEU A 321 -7.86 -10.20 -4.76
N GLN A 322 -7.49 -8.92 -4.81
CA GLN A 322 -6.57 -8.39 -5.81
C GLN A 322 -5.13 -8.41 -5.29
N SER A 323 -4.19 -8.78 -6.18
CA SER A 323 -2.75 -8.66 -5.93
C SER A 323 -2.17 -7.53 -6.77
N SER A 324 -1.14 -6.84 -6.25
CA SER A 324 -0.39 -5.82 -7.01
C SER A 324 0.23 -6.41 -8.27
N ALA A 325 0.64 -7.69 -8.24
CA ALA A 325 1.19 -8.43 -9.38
C ALA A 325 0.24 -8.48 -10.59
N ASP A 326 -1.08 -8.47 -10.35
CA ASP A 326 -2.08 -8.48 -11.42
C ASP A 326 -1.91 -7.32 -12.40
N TYR A 327 -1.47 -6.18 -11.87
CA TYR A 327 -1.34 -4.94 -12.62
C TYR A 327 0.01 -4.83 -13.35
N TYR A 328 1.00 -5.65 -12.99
CA TYR A 328 2.33 -5.66 -13.60
C TYR A 328 2.44 -6.58 -14.80
N ASP A 329 1.62 -7.63 -14.84
CA ASP A 329 1.56 -8.54 -15.98
C ASP A 329 0.62 -8.05 -17.09
N ARG A 330 0.54 -8.79 -18.19
CA ARG A 330 -0.38 -8.51 -19.29
C ARG A 330 -1.81 -8.92 -18.92
N SER A 331 -2.81 -8.16 -19.37
CA SER A 331 -4.22 -8.38 -18.99
C SER A 331 -4.71 -9.79 -19.35
N TRP A 332 -4.32 -10.30 -20.52
CA TRP A 332 -4.63 -11.66 -20.96
C TRP A 332 -4.17 -12.77 -19.99
N ILE A 333 -3.04 -12.60 -19.30
CA ILE A 333 -2.53 -13.58 -18.33
C ILE A 333 -3.19 -13.39 -16.96
N SER A 334 -3.41 -12.14 -16.56
CA SER A 334 -3.96 -11.83 -15.24
C SER A 334 -5.43 -12.23 -15.08
N VAL A 335 -6.25 -12.18 -16.13
CA VAL A 335 -7.66 -12.59 -16.08
C VAL A 335 -7.85 -14.07 -15.67
N PRO A 336 -7.24 -15.07 -16.34
CA PRO A 336 -7.38 -16.46 -15.93
C PRO A 336 -6.78 -16.71 -14.53
N VAL A 337 -5.69 -16.03 -14.16
CA VAL A 337 -5.13 -16.12 -12.81
C VAL A 337 -6.13 -15.61 -11.76
N ARG A 338 -6.79 -14.47 -11.99
CA ARG A 338 -7.86 -13.96 -11.10
C ARG A 338 -9.04 -14.94 -11.01
N ALA A 339 -9.43 -15.57 -12.12
CA ALA A 339 -10.47 -16.59 -12.13
C ALA A 339 -10.06 -17.82 -11.29
N ILE A 340 -8.81 -18.26 -11.37
CA ILE A 340 -8.27 -19.34 -10.52
C ILE A 340 -8.32 -18.95 -9.04
N ARG A 341 -8.04 -17.70 -8.66
CA ARG A 341 -8.17 -17.27 -7.25
C ARG A 341 -9.61 -17.30 -6.75
N LEU A 342 -10.55 -16.84 -7.58
CA LEU A 342 -11.98 -16.88 -7.24
C LEU A 342 -12.47 -18.33 -7.12
N LEU A 343 -12.09 -19.20 -8.06
CA LEU A 343 -12.37 -20.63 -7.98
C LEU A 343 -11.70 -21.27 -6.76
N GLY A 344 -10.47 -20.88 -6.44
CA GLY A 344 -9.73 -21.33 -5.27
C GLY A 344 -10.49 -21.00 -3.97
N LEU A 345 -10.97 -19.77 -3.84
CA LEU A 345 -11.82 -19.36 -2.70
C LEU A 345 -13.08 -20.21 -2.58
N LEU A 346 -13.79 -20.45 -3.69
CA LEU A 346 -15.00 -21.29 -3.69
C LEU A 346 -14.69 -22.76 -3.35
N VAL A 347 -13.59 -23.29 -3.90
CA VAL A 347 -13.12 -24.66 -3.65
C VAL A 347 -12.77 -24.83 -2.18
N THR A 348 -11.96 -23.92 -1.62
CA THR A 348 -11.57 -23.97 -0.20
C THR A 348 -12.78 -23.90 0.72
N LEU A 349 -13.76 -23.05 0.40
CA LEU A 349 -14.96 -22.87 1.22
C LEU A 349 -15.94 -24.05 1.14
N LEU A 350 -16.19 -24.57 -0.07
CA LEU A 350 -17.33 -25.45 -0.32
C LEU A 350 -16.96 -26.93 -0.47
N VAL A 351 -15.78 -27.28 -1.00
CA VAL A 351 -15.45 -28.68 -1.31
C VAL A 351 -15.52 -29.62 -0.10
N PRO A 352 -14.99 -29.27 1.08
CA PRO A 352 -15.11 -30.13 2.27
C PRO A 352 -16.56 -30.41 2.65
N ALA A 353 -17.40 -29.38 2.62
CA ALA A 353 -18.83 -29.49 2.94
C ALA A 353 -19.60 -30.28 1.88
N ILE A 354 -19.33 -30.04 0.60
CA ILE A 354 -19.94 -30.77 -0.52
C ILE A 354 -19.61 -32.26 -0.45
N TYR A 355 -18.35 -32.62 -0.14
CA TYR A 355 -17.94 -34.01 0.04
C TYR A 355 -18.79 -34.70 1.12
N VAL A 356 -18.93 -34.08 2.28
CA VAL A 356 -19.74 -34.60 3.39
C VAL A 356 -21.22 -34.76 2.97
N ALA A 357 -21.79 -33.75 2.31
CA ALA A 357 -23.18 -33.77 1.89
C ALA A 357 -23.48 -34.86 0.84
N LEU A 358 -22.61 -35.02 -0.16
CA LEU A 358 -22.79 -36.03 -1.21
C LEU A 358 -22.64 -37.45 -0.67
N THR A 359 -21.68 -37.67 0.22
CA THR A 359 -21.41 -39.01 0.75
C THR A 359 -22.37 -39.44 1.87
N SER A 360 -23.08 -38.50 2.50
CA SER A 360 -23.98 -38.78 3.63
C SER A 360 -25.46 -38.65 3.31
N PHE A 361 -25.85 -37.74 2.42
CA PHE A 361 -27.26 -37.45 2.13
C PHE A 361 -27.65 -37.71 0.68
N GLN A 362 -26.81 -37.30 -0.28
CA GLN A 362 -27.20 -37.26 -1.69
C GLN A 362 -26.30 -38.15 -2.57
N VAL A 363 -26.26 -39.44 -2.23
CA VAL A 363 -25.43 -40.43 -2.92
C VAL A 363 -25.85 -40.61 -4.39
N GLU A 364 -27.13 -40.39 -4.69
CA GLU A 364 -27.72 -40.51 -6.04
C GLU A 364 -27.14 -39.56 -7.08
N LEU A 365 -26.51 -38.45 -6.67
CA LEU A 365 -25.87 -37.50 -7.59
C LEU A 365 -24.50 -37.99 -8.10
N ILE A 366 -23.93 -39.03 -7.48
CA ILE A 366 -22.63 -39.58 -7.86
C ILE A 366 -22.84 -40.69 -8.90
N PRO A 367 -22.14 -40.67 -10.04
CA PRO A 367 -22.16 -41.79 -10.98
C PRO A 367 -21.87 -43.12 -10.29
N THR A 368 -22.68 -44.15 -10.57
CA THR A 368 -22.63 -45.45 -9.88
C THR A 368 -21.22 -46.05 -9.75
N PRO A 369 -20.34 -45.99 -10.77
CA PRO A 369 -18.96 -46.51 -10.64
C PRO A 369 -18.14 -45.77 -9.57
N LEU A 370 -18.28 -44.44 -9.50
CA LEU A 370 -17.58 -43.61 -8.51
C LEU A 370 -18.13 -43.85 -7.10
N MET A 371 -19.46 -43.99 -6.98
CA MET A 371 -20.11 -44.31 -5.72
C MET A 371 -19.61 -45.64 -5.15
N LEU A 372 -19.55 -46.70 -5.97
CA LEU A 372 -19.06 -48.01 -5.55
C LEU A 372 -17.59 -47.96 -5.11
N SER A 373 -16.76 -47.18 -5.81
CA SER A 373 -15.37 -46.97 -5.43
C SER A 373 -15.23 -46.24 -4.08
N ILE A 374 -16.01 -45.18 -3.86
CA ILE A 374 -16.02 -44.44 -2.59
C ILE A 374 -16.55 -45.32 -1.46
N ALA A 375 -17.60 -46.11 -1.69
CA ALA A 375 -18.17 -47.02 -0.70
C ALA A 375 -17.15 -48.08 -0.26
N ALA A 376 -16.43 -48.69 -1.20
CA ALA A 376 -15.37 -49.66 -0.91
C ALA A 376 -14.21 -49.04 -0.08
N GLN A 377 -13.86 -47.78 -0.36
CA GLN A 377 -12.84 -47.06 0.42
C GLN A 377 -13.30 -46.71 1.84
N ARG A 378 -14.60 -46.48 2.04
CA ARG A 378 -15.17 -46.14 3.35
C ARG A 378 -15.45 -47.36 4.22
N GLU A 379 -15.52 -48.56 3.67
CA GLU A 379 -15.67 -49.79 4.45
C GLU A 379 -14.54 -49.99 5.46
N GLN A 380 -13.34 -49.47 5.15
CA GLN A 380 -12.15 -49.54 6.02
C GLN A 380 -12.09 -48.43 7.07
N VAL A 381 -12.98 -47.43 7.00
CA VAL A 381 -12.95 -46.23 7.84
C VAL A 381 -14.08 -46.27 8.87
N PRO A 382 -13.79 -46.26 10.19
CA PRO A 382 -14.82 -46.42 11.22
C PRO A 382 -15.64 -45.14 11.47
N TYR A 383 -15.27 -44.02 10.85
CA TYR A 383 -15.84 -42.71 11.12
C TYR A 383 -16.86 -42.24 10.08
N PRO A 384 -17.90 -41.49 10.49
CA PRO A 384 -18.73 -40.72 9.56
C PRO A 384 -17.92 -39.69 8.77
N ALA A 385 -18.36 -39.38 7.56
CA ALA A 385 -17.68 -38.46 6.64
C ALA A 385 -17.42 -37.06 7.27
N VAL A 386 -18.28 -36.62 8.18
CA VAL A 386 -18.13 -35.36 8.92
C VAL A 386 -16.90 -35.38 9.82
N ILE A 387 -16.72 -36.46 10.58
CA ILE A 387 -15.60 -36.62 11.52
C ILE A 387 -14.31 -36.77 10.73
N GLU A 388 -14.36 -37.52 9.64
CA GLU A 388 -13.27 -37.67 8.69
C GLU A 388 -12.79 -36.31 8.12
N ALA A 389 -13.74 -35.49 7.65
CA ALA A 389 -13.46 -34.16 7.13
C ALA A 389 -12.94 -33.20 8.22
N LEU A 390 -13.43 -33.30 9.46
CA LEU A 390 -12.94 -32.52 10.60
C LEU A 390 -11.49 -32.88 10.95
N ILE A 391 -11.17 -34.19 11.06
CA ILE A 391 -9.81 -34.66 11.35
C ILE A 391 -8.85 -34.16 10.27
N MET A 392 -9.19 -34.39 8.99
CA MET A 392 -8.36 -33.95 7.88
C MET A 392 -8.22 -32.43 7.84
N GLY A 393 -9.32 -31.69 8.05
CA GLY A 393 -9.31 -30.23 8.07
C GLY A 393 -8.43 -29.64 9.18
N VAL A 394 -8.48 -30.20 10.39
CA VAL A 394 -7.62 -29.79 11.51
C VAL A 394 -6.15 -30.12 11.23
N VAL A 395 -5.85 -31.31 10.71
CA VAL A 395 -4.49 -31.70 10.32
C VAL A 395 -3.90 -30.73 9.31
N LEU A 396 -4.66 -30.37 8.27
CA LEU A 396 -4.23 -29.42 7.25
C LEU A 396 -3.95 -28.03 7.83
N GLN A 397 -4.77 -27.57 8.78
CA GLN A 397 -4.56 -26.28 9.45
C GLN A 397 -3.29 -26.28 10.30
N ILE A 398 -3.03 -27.37 11.04
CA ILE A 398 -1.80 -27.53 11.81
C ILE A 398 -0.58 -27.50 10.88
N LEU A 399 -0.64 -28.17 9.73
CA LEU A 399 0.44 -28.18 8.74
C LEU A 399 0.73 -26.79 8.18
N ILE A 400 -0.31 -26.04 7.82
CA ILE A 400 -0.16 -24.69 7.26
C ILE A 400 0.41 -23.72 8.32
N GLU A 401 -0.15 -23.75 9.53
CA GLU A 401 0.29 -22.89 10.64
C GLU A 401 1.74 -23.19 11.06
N ALA A 402 2.13 -24.47 11.07
CA ALA A 402 3.51 -24.86 11.29
C ALA A 402 4.42 -24.40 10.14
N GLY A 403 3.95 -24.47 8.89
CA GLY A 403 4.70 -24.08 7.70
C GLY A 403 5.07 -22.60 7.67
N VAL A 404 4.17 -21.71 8.12
CA VAL A 404 4.40 -20.25 8.13
C VAL A 404 5.45 -19.84 9.16
N ARG A 405 5.62 -20.60 10.24
CA ARG A 405 6.58 -20.29 11.32
C ARG A 405 8.00 -20.78 11.02
N LEU A 406 8.20 -21.51 9.93
CA LEU A 406 9.48 -22.11 9.58
C LEU A 406 10.13 -21.35 8.43
N PRO A 407 11.48 -21.33 8.35
CA PRO A 407 12.18 -20.71 7.23
C PRO A 407 11.67 -21.24 5.89
N ARG A 408 11.54 -20.37 4.87
CA ARG A 408 10.91 -20.70 3.57
C ARG A 408 11.31 -22.09 2.99
N PRO A 409 12.60 -22.50 2.96
CA PRO A 409 12.96 -23.82 2.43
C PRO A 409 12.40 -24.99 3.25
N VAL A 410 12.35 -24.83 4.58
CA VAL A 410 11.85 -25.83 5.53
C VAL A 410 10.33 -25.87 5.51
N GLY A 411 9.66 -24.71 5.43
CA GLY A 411 8.20 -24.62 5.32
C GLY A 411 7.66 -25.32 4.08
N SER A 412 8.32 -25.16 2.92
CA SER A 412 7.95 -25.91 1.71
C SER A 412 8.15 -27.41 1.85
N ALA A 413 9.24 -27.85 2.48
CA ALA A 413 9.51 -29.26 2.70
C ALA A 413 8.49 -29.91 3.62
N ILE A 414 8.11 -29.25 4.72
CA ILE A 414 7.10 -29.74 5.66
C ILE A 414 5.70 -29.76 5.04
N THR A 415 5.37 -28.81 4.18
CA THR A 415 4.09 -28.85 3.46
C THR A 415 4.02 -30.08 2.54
N ILE A 416 5.11 -30.39 1.82
CA ILE A 416 5.18 -31.55 0.91
C ILE A 416 5.16 -32.86 1.71
N VAL A 417 6.05 -32.99 2.70
CA VAL A 417 6.14 -34.19 3.54
C VAL A 417 4.87 -34.37 4.36
N GLY A 418 4.32 -33.31 4.92
CA GLY A 418 3.06 -33.33 5.67
C GLY A 418 1.89 -33.78 4.81
N ALA A 419 1.72 -33.22 3.61
CA ALA A 419 0.63 -33.60 2.73
C ALA A 419 0.71 -35.08 2.29
N ILE A 420 1.91 -35.55 1.92
CA ILE A 420 2.09 -36.94 1.43
C ILE A 420 2.11 -37.92 2.61
N ALA A 421 2.97 -37.72 3.59
CA ALA A 421 3.20 -38.68 4.66
C ALA A 421 2.00 -38.77 5.61
N ILE A 422 1.40 -37.64 6.00
CA ILE A 422 0.23 -37.67 6.89
C ILE A 422 -1.00 -38.14 6.12
N GLY A 423 -1.16 -37.72 4.85
CA GLY A 423 -2.25 -38.22 4.00
C GLY A 423 -2.19 -39.74 3.82
N GLN A 424 -1.02 -40.29 3.47
CA GLN A 424 -0.83 -41.73 3.30
C GLN A 424 -0.91 -42.50 4.62
N ALA A 425 -0.40 -41.94 5.71
CA ALA A 425 -0.52 -42.56 7.03
C ALA A 425 -1.98 -42.59 7.50
N ALA A 426 -2.74 -41.52 7.27
CA ALA A 426 -4.16 -41.46 7.62
C ALA A 426 -4.99 -42.48 6.84
N VAL A 427 -4.69 -42.69 5.55
CA VAL A 427 -5.35 -43.71 4.71
C VAL A 427 -4.94 -45.12 5.15
N SER A 428 -3.64 -45.37 5.32
CA SER A 428 -3.12 -46.68 5.73
C SER A 428 -3.61 -47.08 7.13
N ALA A 429 -3.79 -46.12 8.03
CA ALA A 429 -4.34 -46.34 9.36
C ALA A 429 -5.88 -46.49 9.37
N GLY A 430 -6.55 -46.36 8.23
CA GLY A 430 -8.01 -46.40 8.14
C GLY A 430 -8.71 -45.25 8.86
N LEU A 431 -8.01 -44.16 9.17
CA LEU A 431 -8.60 -43.00 9.85
C LEU A 431 -9.39 -42.13 8.88
N VAL A 432 -8.96 -42.08 7.62
CA VAL A 432 -9.52 -41.23 6.56
C VAL A 432 -9.52 -41.98 5.23
N SER A 433 -10.57 -41.83 4.43
CA SER A 433 -10.68 -42.42 3.09
C SER A 433 -9.78 -41.70 2.08
N ALA A 434 -9.33 -42.42 1.06
CA ALA A 434 -8.55 -41.83 -0.01
C ALA A 434 -9.30 -40.69 -0.73
N ALA A 435 -10.62 -40.81 -0.88
CA ALA A 435 -11.46 -39.76 -1.45
C ALA A 435 -11.42 -38.46 -0.63
N MET A 436 -11.46 -38.53 0.70
CA MET A 436 -11.34 -37.33 1.55
C MET A 436 -9.92 -36.76 1.55
N VAL A 437 -8.88 -37.58 1.46
CA VAL A 437 -7.50 -37.06 1.27
C VAL A 437 -7.43 -36.24 -0.01
N ILE A 438 -7.98 -36.74 -1.12
CA ILE A 438 -8.01 -36.01 -2.40
C ILE A 438 -8.77 -34.68 -2.26
N ALA A 439 -9.96 -34.71 -1.65
CA ALA A 439 -10.75 -33.50 -1.41
C ALA A 439 -10.02 -32.50 -0.50
N GLY A 440 -9.37 -32.97 0.55
CA GLY A 440 -8.56 -32.18 1.49
C GLY A 440 -7.34 -31.57 0.83
N SER A 441 -6.58 -32.34 0.04
CA SER A 441 -5.43 -31.84 -0.72
C SER A 441 -5.82 -30.77 -1.74
N LEU A 442 -6.94 -30.97 -2.46
CA LEU A 442 -7.47 -29.96 -3.37
C LEU A 442 -7.85 -28.67 -2.63
N THR A 443 -8.51 -28.80 -1.48
CA THR A 443 -8.91 -27.67 -0.61
C THR A 443 -7.69 -26.89 -0.12
N ALA A 444 -6.64 -27.61 0.32
CA ALA A 444 -5.38 -27.02 0.79
C ALA A 444 -4.66 -26.27 -0.33
N LEU A 445 -4.49 -26.89 -1.50
CA LEU A 445 -3.88 -26.26 -2.68
C LEU A 445 -4.65 -25.01 -3.14
N ALA A 446 -5.97 -25.10 -3.18
CA ALA A 446 -6.84 -23.99 -3.52
C ALA A 446 -6.71 -22.82 -2.53
N SER A 447 -6.46 -23.10 -1.25
CA SER A 447 -6.36 -22.07 -0.22
C SER A 447 -5.12 -21.17 -0.40
N PHE A 448 -4.04 -21.70 -0.98
CA PHE A 448 -2.84 -20.92 -1.31
C PHE A 448 -3.02 -19.98 -2.51
N ALA A 449 -4.11 -20.11 -3.26
CA ALA A 449 -4.43 -19.16 -4.33
C ALA A 449 -5.00 -17.83 -3.79
N ILE A 450 -5.45 -17.79 -2.53
CA ILE A 450 -5.97 -16.58 -1.88
C ILE A 450 -4.78 -15.67 -1.55
N PRO A 451 -4.72 -14.43 -2.10
CA PRO A 451 -3.52 -13.61 -2.03
C PRO A 451 -3.31 -12.95 -0.65
N ASP A 452 -4.40 -12.69 0.07
CA ASP A 452 -4.37 -12.10 1.40
C ASP A 452 -4.41 -13.21 2.48
N TYR A 453 -3.45 -13.18 3.41
CA TYR A 453 -3.31 -14.21 4.43
C TYR A 453 -4.52 -14.26 5.37
N SER A 454 -5.01 -13.10 5.81
CA SER A 454 -6.11 -12.96 6.78
C SER A 454 -7.43 -13.42 6.18
N LEU A 455 -7.73 -13.04 4.94
CA LEU A 455 -8.86 -13.58 4.18
C LEU A 455 -8.72 -15.09 3.96
N GLY A 456 -7.51 -15.58 3.66
CA GLY A 456 -7.24 -17.00 3.52
C GLY A 456 -7.56 -17.78 4.81
N ALA A 457 -7.10 -17.30 5.96
CA ALA A 457 -7.39 -17.89 7.27
C ALA A 457 -8.90 -17.89 7.56
N THR A 458 -9.58 -16.77 7.30
CA THR A 458 -11.03 -16.63 7.42
C THR A 458 -11.78 -17.71 6.64
N VAL A 459 -11.44 -17.87 5.35
CA VAL A 459 -12.12 -18.84 4.47
C VAL A 459 -11.87 -20.28 4.92
N ARG A 460 -10.66 -20.61 5.41
CA ARG A 460 -10.36 -21.96 5.92
C ARG A 460 -11.16 -22.29 7.19
N TRP A 461 -11.29 -21.37 8.14
CA TRP A 461 -12.14 -21.57 9.32
C TRP A 461 -13.61 -21.67 8.96
N LEU A 462 -14.07 -20.86 8.01
CA LEU A 462 -15.43 -20.91 7.53
C LEU A 462 -15.74 -22.23 6.79
N ALA A 463 -14.76 -22.81 6.09
CA ALA A 463 -14.90 -24.13 5.47
C ALA A 463 -15.16 -25.23 6.51
N LEU A 464 -14.49 -25.18 7.67
CA LEU A 464 -14.78 -26.06 8.80
C LEU A 464 -16.18 -25.80 9.37
N ALA A 465 -16.59 -24.54 9.50
CA ALA A 465 -17.94 -24.20 9.96
C ALA A 465 -19.03 -24.70 9.01
N MET A 466 -18.78 -24.71 7.70
CA MET A 466 -19.69 -25.24 6.67
C MET A 466 -19.92 -26.76 6.77
N LEU A 467 -19.07 -27.50 7.48
CA LEU A 467 -19.27 -28.94 7.72
C LEU A 467 -20.51 -29.22 8.58
N LEU A 468 -20.85 -28.35 9.53
CA LEU A 468 -22.00 -28.53 10.42
C LEU A 468 -23.36 -28.51 9.70
N PRO A 469 -23.69 -27.50 8.86
CA PRO A 469 -24.92 -27.52 8.08
C PRO A 469 -24.91 -28.63 7.01
N ALA A 470 -23.74 -28.99 6.45
CA ALA A 470 -23.62 -30.12 5.53
C ALA A 470 -23.92 -31.47 6.22
N ALA A 471 -23.45 -31.65 7.45
CA ALA A 471 -23.65 -32.84 8.27
C ALA A 471 -25.11 -33.06 8.69
N THR A 472 -25.90 -31.99 8.76
CA THR A 472 -27.27 -32.02 9.30
C THR A 472 -28.34 -31.99 8.21
N LEU A 473 -28.12 -31.20 7.16
CA LEU A 473 -29.11 -30.93 6.10
C LEU A 473 -28.56 -31.22 4.69
N GLY A 474 -27.37 -31.79 4.57
CA GLY A 474 -26.73 -32.06 3.28
C GLY A 474 -26.52 -30.80 2.45
N ILE A 475 -26.77 -30.89 1.14
CA ILE A 475 -26.60 -29.79 0.19
C ILE A 475 -27.52 -28.60 0.54
N THR A 476 -28.73 -28.87 1.01
CA THR A 476 -29.68 -27.83 1.45
C THR A 476 -29.11 -27.02 2.60
N GLY A 477 -28.40 -27.65 3.54
CA GLY A 477 -27.71 -26.95 4.63
C GLY A 477 -26.62 -26.03 4.12
N ILE A 478 -25.79 -26.51 3.18
CA ILE A 478 -24.73 -25.71 2.55
C ILE A 478 -25.33 -24.49 1.85
N LEU A 479 -26.43 -24.65 1.12
CA LEU A 479 -27.12 -23.54 0.46
C LEU A 479 -27.64 -22.51 1.47
N LEU A 480 -28.28 -22.95 2.55
CA LEU A 480 -28.78 -22.05 3.60
C LEU A 480 -27.65 -21.31 4.31
N ALA A 481 -26.56 -21.99 4.65
CA ALA A 481 -25.38 -21.38 5.25
C ALA A 481 -24.68 -20.42 4.28
N GLY A 482 -24.62 -20.76 3.00
CA GLY A 482 -24.11 -19.86 1.94
C GLY A 482 -24.95 -18.60 1.79
N ILE A 483 -26.28 -18.71 1.84
CA ILE A 483 -27.18 -17.55 1.82
C ILE A 483 -26.97 -16.69 3.08
N ALA A 484 -26.90 -17.30 4.26
CA ALA A 484 -26.63 -16.58 5.51
C ALA A 484 -25.29 -15.83 5.45
N LEU A 485 -24.25 -16.46 4.90
CA LEU A 485 -22.94 -15.85 4.69
C LEU A 485 -23.02 -14.66 3.73
N LEU A 486 -23.75 -14.79 2.62
CA LEU A 486 -23.94 -13.70 1.66
C LEU A 486 -24.70 -12.53 2.28
N ILE A 487 -25.73 -12.80 3.10
CA ILE A 487 -26.45 -11.75 3.83
C ILE A 487 -25.49 -11.01 4.77
N HIS A 488 -24.65 -11.73 5.51
CA HIS A 488 -23.63 -11.13 6.37
C HIS A 488 -22.69 -10.22 5.56
N LEU A 489 -22.10 -10.74 4.47
CA LEU A 489 -21.20 -9.99 3.59
C LEU A 489 -21.83 -8.71 3.00
N VAL A 490 -23.10 -8.76 2.60
CA VAL A 490 -23.85 -7.58 2.08
C VAL A 490 -24.11 -6.55 3.19
N SER A 491 -24.30 -7.00 4.43
CA SER A 491 -24.56 -6.13 5.57
C SER A 491 -23.30 -5.44 6.11
N LEU A 492 -22.13 -6.04 5.91
CA LEU A 492 -20.85 -5.51 6.36
C LEU A 492 -20.49 -4.19 5.67
N ARG A 493 -19.89 -3.31 6.47
CA ARG A 493 -19.29 -2.06 6.01
C ARG A 493 -17.87 -1.95 6.57
N SER A 494 -17.03 -1.21 5.85
CA SER A 494 -15.71 -0.78 6.31
C SER A 494 -15.64 0.74 6.16
N PHE A 495 -15.57 1.45 7.28
CA PHE A 495 -15.58 2.92 7.37
C PHE A 495 -16.71 3.56 6.55
N GLY A 496 -17.90 2.96 6.62
CA GLY A 496 -19.10 3.41 5.92
C GLY A 496 -19.21 2.98 4.45
N VAL A 497 -18.16 2.38 3.86
CA VAL A 497 -18.19 1.83 2.50
C VAL A 497 -18.70 0.37 2.54
N PRO A 498 -19.63 -0.04 1.65
CA PRO A 498 -20.11 -1.43 1.61
C PRO A 498 -18.98 -2.41 1.30
N TYR A 499 -18.86 -3.49 2.08
CA TYR A 499 -17.74 -4.44 1.98
C TYR A 499 -17.71 -5.20 0.63
N LEU A 500 -18.88 -5.45 0.04
CA LEU A 500 -19.02 -6.04 -1.29
C LEU A 500 -18.98 -5.01 -2.43
N ALA A 501 -18.70 -3.72 -2.20
CA ALA A 501 -18.56 -2.80 -3.31
C ALA A 501 -17.37 -3.21 -4.21
N PRO A 502 -17.51 -3.19 -5.56
CA PRO A 502 -18.64 -2.71 -6.37
C PRO A 502 -19.67 -3.77 -6.81
N THR A 503 -19.62 -5.00 -6.32
CA THR A 503 -20.58 -6.06 -6.69
C THR A 503 -21.93 -5.88 -6.00
N ALA A 504 -21.93 -5.46 -4.73
CA ALA A 504 -23.13 -5.06 -4.02
C ALA A 504 -22.84 -3.82 -3.16
N PRO A 505 -23.38 -2.64 -3.51
CA PRO A 505 -24.28 -2.35 -4.62
C PRO A 505 -23.56 -2.36 -5.98
N ILE A 506 -24.29 -2.70 -7.05
CA ILE A 506 -23.73 -2.86 -8.39
C ILE A 506 -23.32 -1.48 -8.96
N TYR A 507 -22.01 -1.24 -9.08
CA TYR A 507 -21.47 -0.10 -9.82
C TYR A 507 -20.84 -0.57 -11.14
N TRP A 508 -21.57 -0.44 -12.24
CA TRP A 508 -21.12 -0.87 -13.58
C TRP A 508 -19.75 -0.29 -13.98
N GLY A 509 -19.47 0.96 -13.61
CA GLY A 509 -18.20 1.63 -13.92
C GLY A 509 -16.97 1.11 -13.17
N GLY A 510 -17.11 0.18 -12.22
CA GLY A 510 -16.02 -0.44 -11.47
C GLY A 510 -15.86 -1.94 -11.72
N GLN A 511 -16.83 -2.59 -12.37
CA GLN A 511 -16.82 -4.04 -12.62
C GLN A 511 -15.77 -4.47 -13.64
N GLU A 512 -15.37 -3.58 -14.55
CA GLU A 512 -14.35 -3.84 -15.56
C GLU A 512 -13.00 -4.23 -14.93
N ASP A 513 -12.68 -3.69 -13.76
CA ASP A 513 -11.46 -4.02 -13.02
C ASP A 513 -11.63 -5.30 -12.20
N VAL A 514 -12.78 -5.48 -11.55
CA VAL A 514 -13.00 -6.63 -10.67
C VAL A 514 -12.97 -7.95 -11.43
N ILE A 515 -13.67 -8.04 -12.57
CA ILE A 515 -13.86 -9.31 -13.29
C ILE A 515 -12.82 -9.48 -14.41
N TRP A 516 -12.61 -8.44 -15.22
CA TRP A 516 -11.93 -8.58 -16.52
C TRP A 516 -10.54 -7.96 -16.59
N ARG A 517 -10.08 -7.27 -15.53
CA ARG A 517 -8.81 -6.52 -15.49
C ARG A 517 -8.50 -5.87 -16.83
N ALA A 518 -9.26 -4.83 -17.17
CA ALA A 518 -9.09 -4.16 -18.45
C ALA A 518 -7.63 -3.70 -18.66
N PRO A 519 -7.16 -3.53 -19.90
CA PRO A 519 -5.86 -2.90 -20.14
C PRO A 519 -5.82 -1.49 -19.54
N TRP A 520 -4.65 -1.02 -19.08
CA TRP A 520 -4.47 0.29 -18.46
C TRP A 520 -5.08 1.47 -19.23
N TRP A 521 -5.08 1.43 -20.57
CA TRP A 521 -5.66 2.47 -21.44
C TRP A 521 -7.20 2.51 -21.43
N LYS A 522 -7.86 1.43 -20.99
CA LYS A 522 -9.31 1.38 -20.79
C LYS A 522 -9.73 1.72 -19.35
N HIS A 523 -8.81 1.68 -18.38
CA HIS A 523 -9.04 2.11 -17.00
C HIS A 523 -9.11 3.63 -16.85
N ALA A 524 -10.12 4.25 -17.46
CA ALA A 524 -10.26 5.70 -17.48
C ALA A 524 -10.87 6.29 -16.20
N LYS A 525 -11.59 5.50 -15.40
CA LYS A 525 -12.34 5.97 -14.22
C LYS A 525 -11.86 5.33 -12.92
N ARG A 526 -11.91 6.10 -11.83
CA ARG A 526 -11.71 5.63 -10.45
C ARG A 526 -13.01 5.01 -9.91
N PRO A 527 -12.94 4.10 -8.92
CA PRO A 527 -14.13 3.53 -8.30
C PRO A 527 -15.02 4.63 -7.68
N PRO A 528 -16.29 4.77 -8.12
CA PRO A 528 -17.14 5.90 -7.74
C PRO A 528 -17.61 5.84 -6.27
N TYR A 529 -17.57 4.66 -5.66
CA TYR A 529 -17.90 4.47 -4.24
C TYR A 529 -16.79 4.96 -3.31
N GLN A 530 -15.56 5.09 -3.83
CA GLN A 530 -14.38 5.49 -3.07
C GLN A 530 -14.01 6.97 -3.29
N VAL A 531 -14.12 7.46 -4.53
CA VAL A 531 -13.77 8.85 -4.91
C VAL A 531 -15.00 9.60 -5.40
N LYS A 532 -15.41 10.64 -4.66
CA LYS A 532 -16.56 11.50 -5.01
C LYS A 532 -16.20 12.68 -5.94
N GLN A 533 -14.96 13.16 -5.91
CA GLN A 533 -14.57 14.43 -6.57
C GLN A 533 -13.88 14.23 -7.93
N ASP A 534 -12.71 13.56 -7.97
CA ASP A 534 -11.94 13.35 -9.20
C ASP A 534 -12.06 11.90 -9.69
N VAL A 535 -13.06 11.66 -10.53
CA VAL A 535 -13.42 10.31 -11.00
C VAL A 535 -12.52 9.83 -12.16
N ARG A 536 -11.64 10.64 -12.76
CA ARG A 536 -10.88 10.25 -13.98
C ARG A 536 -9.41 9.94 -13.71
N ARG A 537 -8.97 8.74 -14.10
CA ARG A 537 -7.56 8.30 -14.00
C ARG A 537 -6.68 8.77 -15.16
N VAL A 538 -7.19 8.74 -16.40
CA VAL A 538 -6.41 9.00 -17.62
C VAL A 538 -6.89 10.29 -18.29
N GLY A 539 -5.94 11.09 -18.78
CA GLY A 539 -6.21 12.27 -19.61
C GLY A 539 -6.91 11.90 -20.94
N ARG A 540 -7.38 12.90 -21.71
CA ARG A 540 -8.16 12.67 -22.95
C ARG A 540 -7.40 11.93 -24.08
N GLY A 541 -6.10 11.64 -23.92
CA GLY A 541 -5.30 10.92 -24.91
C GLY A 541 -5.69 9.43 -24.98
N ARG A 542 -6.51 9.07 -25.97
CA ARG A 542 -6.84 7.67 -26.26
C ARG A 542 -5.70 7.03 -27.06
N ARG A 543 -5.10 5.97 -26.52
CA ARG A 543 -4.29 5.06 -27.33
C ARG A 543 -5.24 4.29 -28.26
N SER A 544 -4.99 4.29 -29.57
CA SER A 544 -5.67 3.39 -30.52
C SER A 544 -5.37 1.94 -30.14
N SER A 545 -6.34 1.04 -30.36
CA SER A 545 -6.23 -0.39 -30.00
C SER A 545 -5.02 -1.10 -30.63
N THR A 546 -4.53 -0.55 -31.73
CA THR A 546 -3.31 -0.97 -32.42
C THR A 546 -2.38 0.23 -32.52
N TRP A 547 -1.10 0.02 -32.20
CA TRP A 547 -0.05 0.95 -32.62
C TRP A 547 0.13 0.74 -34.12
N SER A 548 -0.33 1.68 -34.92
CA SER A 548 0.05 1.74 -36.32
C SER A 548 1.39 2.49 -36.38
N PRO A 549 2.43 1.92 -36.99
CA PRO A 549 3.61 2.72 -37.31
C PRO A 549 3.16 3.96 -38.09
N PRO A 550 3.75 5.13 -37.84
CA PRO A 550 3.38 6.33 -38.58
C PRO A 550 3.55 6.04 -40.08
N GLN A 551 2.45 6.15 -40.83
CA GLN A 551 2.39 5.78 -42.27
C GLN A 551 3.29 6.68 -43.13
N HIS A 552 3.67 7.83 -42.59
CA HIS A 552 4.72 8.68 -43.13
C HIS A 552 5.86 8.73 -42.11
N PRO A 553 7.14 8.67 -42.55
CA PRO A 553 8.24 9.00 -41.67
C PRO A 553 7.94 10.37 -41.04
N PRO A 554 8.19 10.57 -39.73
CA PRO A 554 8.03 11.88 -39.11
C PRO A 554 8.74 12.91 -39.99
N ALA A 555 8.07 14.02 -40.32
CA ALA A 555 8.64 15.10 -41.11
C ALA A 555 10.06 15.35 -40.61
N ARG A 556 11.05 15.25 -41.51
CA ARG A 556 12.50 15.17 -41.23
C ARG A 556 12.84 15.99 -39.98
N SER A 557 12.95 15.32 -38.84
CA SER A 557 13.29 15.99 -37.58
C SER A 557 14.70 16.55 -37.67
N SER A 558 14.92 17.72 -37.08
CA SER A 558 16.23 18.39 -36.91
C SER A 558 17.35 17.41 -36.51
N LEU A 559 17.03 16.40 -35.71
CA LEU A 559 17.94 15.30 -35.31
C LEU A 559 18.60 14.56 -36.47
N ARG A 560 17.90 14.33 -37.60
CA ARG A 560 18.49 13.66 -38.76
C ARG A 560 19.34 14.61 -39.60
N LEU A 561 18.98 15.90 -39.63
CA LEU A 561 19.81 16.97 -40.21
C LEU A 561 21.09 17.19 -39.39
N GLU A 562 21.02 17.12 -38.05
CA GLU A 562 22.19 17.16 -37.17
C GLU A 562 23.07 15.91 -37.34
N LEU A 563 22.47 14.73 -37.45
CA LEU A 563 23.19 13.48 -37.73
C LEU A 563 23.78 13.45 -39.16
N GLU A 564 23.12 14.07 -40.14
CA GLU A 564 23.64 14.22 -41.51
C GLU A 564 24.71 15.30 -41.60
N GLN A 565 24.60 16.40 -40.84
CA GLN A 565 25.65 17.41 -40.70
C GLN A 565 26.88 16.85 -39.98
N GLN A 566 26.71 15.97 -38.99
CA GLN A 566 27.81 15.24 -38.37
C GLN A 566 28.40 14.13 -39.25
N ARG A 567 27.63 13.64 -40.24
CA ARG A 567 28.09 12.65 -41.24
C ARG A 567 28.66 13.28 -42.51
N GLN A 568 28.63 14.60 -42.68
CA GLN A 568 29.35 15.23 -43.78
C GLN A 568 30.86 15.02 -43.58
N PRO A 569 31.58 14.41 -44.55
CA PRO A 569 33.01 14.28 -44.45
C PRO A 569 33.62 15.68 -44.39
N ARG A 570 34.48 15.93 -43.39
CA ARG A 570 35.31 17.14 -43.33
C ARG A 570 35.96 17.32 -44.70
N GLN A 571 35.69 18.44 -45.37
CA GLN A 571 36.38 18.80 -46.61
C GLN A 571 37.90 18.67 -46.38
N PRO A 572 38.66 18.02 -47.27
CA PRO A 572 40.10 17.94 -47.12
C PRO A 572 40.66 19.37 -47.20
N GLY A 573 41.16 19.85 -46.07
CA GLY A 573 41.91 21.10 -45.99
C GLY A 573 43.12 21.03 -46.92
N ARG A 574 43.39 22.18 -47.55
CA ARG A 574 44.55 22.48 -48.39
C ARG A 574 45.82 21.73 -47.95
N GLN A 575 46.43 21.01 -48.88
CA GLN A 575 47.80 20.51 -48.76
C GLN A 575 48.77 21.67 -48.51
N PRO A 576 49.67 21.60 -47.51
CA PRO A 576 50.89 22.38 -47.51
C PRO A 576 51.89 21.79 -48.53
N PRO A 577 52.82 22.59 -49.08
CA PRO A 577 53.75 22.11 -50.10
C PRO A 577 54.75 21.10 -49.53
N ALA A 578 55.14 20.15 -50.38
CA ALA A 578 56.01 19.02 -50.08
C ALA A 578 57.45 19.43 -49.73
N GLU A 579 58.01 18.83 -48.68
CA GLU A 579 59.46 18.68 -48.48
C GLU A 579 59.89 17.27 -48.93
N PRO A 580 61.07 17.11 -49.57
CA PRO A 580 61.48 15.83 -50.13
C PRO A 580 62.38 15.03 -49.17
N GLY A 581 62.13 13.72 -49.12
CA GLY A 581 63.18 12.70 -49.00
C GLY A 581 63.63 12.30 -47.60
N GLY A 582 63.38 11.03 -47.25
CA GLY A 582 63.97 10.38 -46.07
C GLY A 582 63.62 8.90 -46.02
N SER A 583 64.59 8.07 -46.37
CA SER A 583 64.61 6.62 -46.56
C SER A 583 64.53 5.77 -45.28
N GLY A 584 64.09 4.50 -45.44
CA GLY A 584 64.35 3.35 -44.55
C GLY A 584 63.37 3.20 -43.39
N GLU A 585 62.97 2.03 -42.92
CA GLU A 585 63.31 0.64 -43.24
C GLU A 585 62.26 -0.26 -42.54
N ASP A 586 61.99 -1.38 -43.18
CA ASP A 586 61.31 -2.60 -42.73
C ASP A 586 61.27 -2.92 -41.22
N HIS A 587 60.11 -3.42 -40.74
CA HIS A 587 60.02 -4.79 -40.20
C HIS A 587 58.57 -5.23 -39.86
N GLU A 588 58.29 -6.47 -40.27
CA GLU A 588 57.08 -7.29 -40.08
C GLU A 588 56.71 -7.64 -38.62
N PRO A 589 55.48 -8.17 -38.40
CA PRO A 589 54.88 -8.37 -37.08
C PRO A 589 55.02 -9.81 -36.54
N ALA A 590 54.86 -9.99 -35.22
CA ALA A 590 54.55 -11.30 -34.65
C ALA A 590 53.76 -11.22 -33.32
N ARG A 591 52.63 -11.94 -33.35
CA ARG A 591 51.77 -12.48 -32.26
C ARG A 591 50.73 -11.61 -31.59
#